data_AF-A0A2X3JDE6-F1
#
_entry.id   AF-A0A2X3JDE6-F1
#
_cell.length_a   1.000
_cell.length_b   1.000
_cell.length_c   1.000
_cell.angle_alpha   90.00
_cell.angle_beta   90.00
_cell.angle_gamma   90.00
#
_symmetry.space_group_name_H-M   'P 1'
#
loop_
_entity.id
_entity.type
_entity.pdbx_description
1 polymer ?
#
loop_
_entity_poly.entity_id
_entity_poly.type
_entity_poly.pdbx_seq_one_letter_code
_entity_poly.pdbx_strand_id
1 'polypeptide(L)'
;MLGLCSASAVAATCTFTGSQGEQDGKFDASGEICFGLPALGENYANVRLSGVTDASLVDSKGRLWRSLVENGPVDGKHNPLFALPVGQPSTLVLRGEPGRRWQFRWQIRETVPLKRNEMQSPESPALLALEQALSHGETTEAFWQERREQGTPLVEPIDASRKRVTFLWRGAHGNVFVLGSPAGDHDPMFRLGQSDVWYRSYVVPADTLMQYKLAPDVPLVEGSARDQRRAILVSAQTDPLNPQFSPAGKGDRWNRFSLLDLTAHRYFTPQATAEPIRQGSLVRYQVESKKLNNRREVTVYRPRGGQPARWTLMLFDGRMYQDRYHLANVLDGLIARPCPAAG
;
A
#
# COMPACT_ATOMS: atom_id res chain seq x y z
N MET A 1 31.95 41.32 15.69
CA MET A 1 32.49 40.00 16.12
C MET A 1 31.65 39.56 17.31
N LEU A 2 31.03 38.38 17.39
CA LEU A 2 31.31 37.10 16.76
C LEU A 2 30.03 36.50 16.14
N GLY A 3 30.17 35.95 14.94
CA GLY A 3 29.17 35.07 14.34
C GLY A 3 29.22 33.70 14.99
N LEU A 4 28.07 33.21 15.45
CA LEU A 4 27.88 31.81 15.78
C LEU A 4 27.52 31.08 14.49
N CYS A 5 28.53 30.55 13.81
CA CYS A 5 28.34 29.48 12.83
C CYS A 5 27.77 28.27 13.57
N SER A 6 26.50 27.98 13.36
CA SER A 6 25.90 26.70 13.70
C SER A 6 26.64 25.64 12.89
N ALA A 7 27.44 24.82 13.57
CA ALA A 7 28.13 23.69 12.98
C ALA A 7 27.12 22.77 12.27
N SER A 8 27.38 22.51 11.00
CA SER A 8 26.63 21.56 10.18
C SER A 8 26.57 20.21 10.89
N ALA A 9 25.36 19.65 11.00
CA ALA A 9 25.17 18.25 11.35
C ALA A 9 26.01 17.41 10.38
N VAL A 10 26.99 16.67 10.90
CA VAL A 10 27.75 15.70 10.12
C VAL A 10 26.73 14.70 9.59
N ALA A 11 26.46 14.71 8.29
CA ALA A 11 25.65 13.69 7.66
C ALA A 11 26.29 12.34 8.01
N ALA A 12 25.56 11.51 8.77
CA ALA A 12 26.02 10.18 9.11
C ALA A 12 26.44 9.48 7.81
N THR A 13 27.70 9.06 7.72
CA THR A 13 28.20 8.37 6.55
C THR A 13 27.52 7.01 6.51
N CYS A 14 26.60 6.81 5.56
CA CYS A 14 25.85 5.57 5.46
C CYS A 14 26.79 4.38 5.26
N THR A 15 26.53 3.29 5.97
CA THR A 15 27.35 2.08 5.85
C THR A 15 27.03 1.41 4.52
N PHE A 16 28.02 1.20 3.66
CA PHE A 16 27.82 0.50 2.40
C PHE A 16 27.68 -1.01 2.67
N THR A 17 26.62 -1.63 2.15
CA THR A 17 26.36 -3.05 2.34
C THR A 17 26.50 -3.83 1.03
N GLY A 18 26.97 -5.08 1.13
CA GLY A 18 26.91 -6.02 0.01
C GLY A 18 25.48 -6.47 -0.31
N SER A 19 25.31 -7.39 -1.26
CA SER A 19 24.00 -7.92 -1.64
C SER A 19 23.32 -8.79 -0.57
N GLN A 20 24.07 -9.25 0.43
CA GLN A 20 23.53 -10.01 1.56
C GLN A 20 24.34 -9.75 2.82
N GLY A 21 23.71 -9.89 3.98
CA GLY A 21 24.40 -9.75 5.25
C GLY A 21 23.46 -9.64 6.45
N GLU A 22 24.08 -9.47 7.60
CA GLU A 22 23.42 -9.19 8.86
C GLU A 22 24.24 -8.18 9.63
N GLN A 23 23.57 -7.21 10.25
CA GLN A 23 24.18 -6.21 11.09
C GLN A 23 23.24 -5.90 12.26
N ASP A 24 23.82 -5.65 13.43
CA ASP A 24 23.12 -5.19 14.60
C ASP A 24 23.86 -4.04 15.28
N GLY A 25 23.15 -3.33 16.14
CA GLY A 25 23.73 -2.21 16.86
C GLY A 25 22.72 -1.59 17.82
N LYS A 26 23.01 -0.37 18.25
CA LYS A 26 22.08 0.49 18.97
C LYS A 26 21.85 1.77 18.19
N PHE A 27 20.65 2.32 18.27
CA PHE A 27 20.40 3.67 17.78
C PHE A 27 21.17 4.66 18.65
N ASP A 28 21.81 5.64 18.01
CA ASP A 28 22.46 6.74 18.70
C ASP A 28 21.43 7.78 19.19
N ALA A 29 21.91 8.95 19.62
CA ALA A 29 21.05 10.03 20.07
C ALA A 29 20.11 10.59 18.97
N SER A 30 20.45 10.42 17.68
CA SER A 30 19.60 10.83 16.56
C SER A 30 18.43 9.89 16.33
N GLY A 31 18.54 8.63 16.78
CA GLY A 31 17.53 7.61 16.52
C GLY A 31 17.50 7.12 15.07
N GLU A 32 18.50 7.48 14.25
CA GLU A 32 18.54 7.18 12.82
C GLU A 32 19.85 6.48 12.43
N ILE A 33 19.76 5.52 11.51
CA ILE A 33 20.92 4.87 10.86
C ILE A 33 20.61 4.68 9.38
N CYS A 34 21.64 4.64 8.53
CA CYS A 34 21.46 4.45 7.10
C CYS A 34 22.48 3.48 6.47
N PHE A 35 22.00 2.76 5.45
CA PHE A 35 22.75 1.77 4.69
C PHE A 35 22.71 2.13 3.20
N GLY A 36 23.87 2.30 2.59
CA GLY A 36 24.00 2.48 1.15
C GLY A 36 23.78 1.16 0.43
N LEU A 37 22.87 1.15 -0.54
CA LEU A 37 22.50 -0.02 -1.34
C LEU A 37 22.98 0.13 -2.79
N PRO A 38 23.44 -0.97 -3.42
CA PRO A 38 24.01 -0.92 -4.77
C PRO A 38 22.96 -0.58 -5.83
N ALA A 39 23.44 -0.06 -6.97
CA ALA A 39 22.64 0.01 -8.19
C ALA A 39 22.55 -1.39 -8.81
N LEU A 40 21.34 -1.88 -9.04
CA LEU A 40 21.06 -3.19 -9.63
C LEU A 40 20.06 -3.02 -10.78
N GLY A 41 20.03 -3.97 -11.72
CA GLY A 41 18.96 -4.10 -12.70
C GLY A 41 17.61 -4.46 -12.05
N GLU A 42 16.79 -5.24 -12.75
CA GLU A 42 15.59 -5.83 -12.15
C GLU A 42 15.97 -6.64 -10.91
N ASN A 43 15.35 -6.35 -9.76
CA ASN A 43 15.82 -6.85 -8.48
C ASN A 43 14.69 -7.04 -7.46
N TYR A 44 15.00 -7.77 -6.39
CA TYR A 44 14.18 -7.81 -5.19
C TYR A 44 15.06 -7.88 -3.93
N ALA A 45 14.55 -7.30 -2.85
CA ALA A 45 15.14 -7.29 -1.52
C ALA A 45 14.19 -7.97 -0.53
N ASN A 46 14.72 -8.96 0.19
CA ASN A 46 14.08 -9.62 1.32
C ASN A 46 14.84 -9.25 2.59
N VAL A 47 14.17 -8.48 3.45
CA VAL A 47 14.80 -7.87 4.62
C VAL A 47 14.07 -8.31 5.88
N ARG A 48 14.81 -8.57 6.96
CA ARG A 48 14.27 -8.70 8.31
C ARG A 48 14.82 -7.59 9.18
N LEU A 49 13.92 -6.87 9.82
CA LEU A 49 14.23 -5.80 10.77
C LEU A 49 13.70 -6.17 12.15
N SER A 50 14.42 -5.80 13.20
CA SER A 50 13.95 -5.88 14.58
C SER A 50 14.40 -4.66 15.36
N GLY A 51 13.57 -4.15 16.26
CA GLY A 51 13.89 -2.96 17.05
C GLY A 51 13.74 -1.63 16.30
N VAL A 52 13.14 -1.66 15.11
CA VAL A 52 13.01 -0.51 14.19
C VAL A 52 11.55 -0.06 14.18
N THR A 53 11.30 1.23 14.38
CA THR A 53 9.95 1.81 14.29
C THR A 53 9.61 2.23 12.87
N ASP A 54 10.60 2.72 12.11
CA ASP A 54 10.37 3.18 10.74
C ASP A 54 11.52 2.76 9.84
N ALA A 55 11.19 2.41 8.60
CA ALA A 55 12.16 2.06 7.58
C ALA A 55 11.73 2.67 6.25
N SER A 56 12.66 3.34 5.57
CA SER A 56 12.39 3.99 4.30
C SER A 56 13.52 3.78 3.31
N LEU A 57 13.16 3.64 2.04
CA LEU A 57 14.08 3.64 0.92
C LEU A 57 14.11 5.05 0.32
N VAL A 58 15.32 5.58 0.14
CA VAL A 58 15.58 6.91 -0.38
C VAL A 58 16.39 6.79 -1.67
N ASP A 59 16.04 7.57 -2.69
CA ASP A 59 16.76 7.57 -3.98
C ASP A 59 18.13 8.28 -3.87
N SER A 60 18.90 8.24 -4.96
CA SER A 60 20.21 8.90 -5.07
C SER A 60 20.19 10.42 -4.88
N LYS A 61 19.00 11.05 -4.93
CA LYS A 61 18.78 12.49 -4.75
C LYS A 61 18.27 12.84 -3.34
N GLY A 62 18.21 11.88 -2.44
CA GLY A 62 17.71 12.08 -1.08
C GLY A 62 16.17 12.17 -1.00
N ARG A 63 15.44 11.79 -2.05
CA ARG A 63 13.96 11.80 -2.05
C ARG A 63 13.43 10.47 -1.58
N LEU A 64 12.35 10.50 -0.79
CA LEU A 64 11.66 9.28 -0.37
C LEU A 64 11.19 8.51 -1.60
N TRP A 65 11.71 7.29 -1.76
CA TRP A 65 11.29 6.36 -2.79
C TRP A 65 10.13 5.53 -2.29
N ARG A 66 10.28 4.83 -1.15
CA ARG A 66 9.25 3.96 -0.58
C ARG A 66 9.36 3.89 0.93
N SER A 67 8.25 4.03 1.62
CA SER A 67 8.10 3.71 3.03
C SER A 67 7.91 2.19 3.18
N LEU A 68 8.74 1.55 4.01
CA LEU A 68 8.78 0.09 4.18
C LEU A 68 8.16 -0.34 5.51
N VAL A 69 8.36 0.47 6.55
CA VAL A 69 7.76 0.32 7.87
C VAL A 69 7.40 1.72 8.36
N GLU A 70 6.18 1.89 8.85
CA GLU A 70 5.66 3.15 9.38
C GLU A 70 5.11 2.91 10.77
N ASN A 71 5.62 3.64 11.77
CA ASN A 71 5.15 3.60 13.15
C ASN A 71 5.03 2.16 13.70
N GLY A 72 5.99 1.30 13.36
CA GLY A 72 6.11 -0.06 13.88
C GLY A 72 6.24 -0.06 15.41
N PRO A 73 5.81 -1.15 16.08
CA PRO A 73 6.05 -1.28 17.51
C PRO A 73 7.56 -1.36 17.77
N VAL A 74 8.02 -0.83 18.90
CA VAL A 74 9.45 -0.75 19.24
C VAL A 74 10.09 -2.14 19.34
N ASP A 75 9.32 -3.15 19.75
CA ASP A 75 9.70 -4.56 19.77
C ASP A 75 9.31 -5.33 18.49
N GLY A 76 8.91 -4.58 17.46
CA GLY A 76 8.43 -5.10 16.19
C GLY A 76 9.50 -5.87 15.41
N LYS A 77 9.07 -7.01 14.88
CA LYS A 77 9.82 -7.74 13.85
C LYS A 77 9.14 -7.48 12.52
N HIS A 78 9.87 -6.88 11.59
CA HIS A 78 9.37 -6.55 10.26
C HIS A 78 10.08 -7.40 9.21
N ASN A 79 9.35 -7.76 8.15
CA ASN A 79 9.91 -8.49 7.04
C ASN A 79 9.46 -7.85 5.71
N PRO A 80 9.93 -6.64 5.36
CA PRO A 80 9.54 -6.00 4.12
C PRO A 80 10.15 -6.71 2.91
N LEU A 81 9.35 -6.78 1.83
CA LEU A 81 9.78 -7.19 0.49
C LEU A 81 9.58 -6.01 -0.45
N PHE A 82 10.62 -5.64 -1.19
CA PHE A 82 10.62 -4.46 -2.05
C PHE A 82 11.67 -4.58 -3.15
N ALA A 83 11.61 -3.72 -4.16
CA ALA A 83 12.66 -3.54 -5.15
C ALA A 83 13.39 -2.22 -4.92
N LEU A 84 14.68 -2.20 -5.23
CA LEU A 84 15.48 -1.00 -5.33
C LEU A 84 15.16 -0.25 -6.63
N PRO A 85 15.36 1.08 -6.70
CA PRO A 85 15.28 1.81 -7.95
C PRO A 85 16.21 1.20 -9.02
N VAL A 86 15.64 0.78 -10.14
CA VAL A 86 16.38 0.09 -11.21
C VAL A 86 17.48 0.99 -11.76
N GLY A 87 18.69 0.44 -11.85
CA GLY A 87 19.89 1.10 -12.37
C GLY A 87 20.41 2.25 -11.52
N GLN A 88 19.92 2.44 -10.29
CA GLN A 88 20.28 3.57 -9.45
C GLN A 88 20.64 3.13 -8.01
N PRO A 89 21.68 3.73 -7.41
CA PRO A 89 21.96 3.50 -6.00
C PRO A 89 20.84 4.11 -5.14
N SER A 90 20.63 3.53 -3.96
CA SER A 90 19.63 3.98 -3.01
C SER A 90 20.13 3.83 -1.58
N THR A 91 19.42 4.41 -0.63
CA THR A 91 19.76 4.35 0.79
C THR A 91 18.58 3.81 1.59
N LEU A 92 18.82 2.77 2.38
CA LEU A 92 17.88 2.32 3.40
C LEU A 92 18.12 3.10 4.68
N VAL A 93 17.12 3.86 5.12
CA VAL A 93 17.14 4.62 6.38
C VAL A 93 16.25 3.92 7.38
N LEU A 94 16.80 3.56 8.54
CA LEU A 94 16.08 2.96 9.66
C LEU A 94 16.01 3.96 10.81
N ARG A 95 14.86 4.02 11.49
CA ARG A 95 14.66 4.83 12.69
C ARG A 95 14.14 4.00 13.85
N GLY A 96 14.48 4.43 15.06
CA GLY A 96 14.01 3.83 16.30
C GLY A 96 14.35 4.68 17.51
N GLU A 97 13.95 4.20 18.70
CA GLU A 97 14.22 4.92 19.95
C GLU A 97 15.75 4.94 20.25
N PRO A 98 16.32 6.10 20.63
CA PRO A 98 17.72 6.20 21.06
C PRO A 98 18.11 5.15 22.11
N GLY A 99 19.28 4.53 21.92
CA GLY A 99 19.82 3.48 22.80
C GLY A 99 19.20 2.09 22.63
N ARG A 100 18.11 1.94 21.87
CA ARG A 100 17.52 0.62 21.58
C ARG A 100 18.37 -0.17 20.61
N ARG A 101 18.38 -1.49 20.81
CA ARG A 101 19.04 -2.42 19.89
C ARG A 101 18.21 -2.59 18.64
N TRP A 102 18.88 -2.61 17.49
CA TRP A 102 18.30 -2.94 16.20
C TRP A 102 19.05 -4.12 15.57
N GLN A 103 18.35 -4.85 14.71
CA GLN A 103 18.93 -5.89 13.85
C GLN A 103 18.40 -5.71 12.43
N PHE A 104 19.31 -5.83 11.46
CA PHE A 104 19.03 -5.75 10.04
C PHE A 104 19.70 -6.94 9.35
N ARG A 105 18.88 -7.83 8.80
CA ARG A 105 19.33 -8.94 7.93
C ARG A 105 18.75 -8.75 6.55
N TRP A 106 19.56 -8.86 5.51
CA TRP A 106 19.11 -8.63 4.14
C TRP A 106 19.66 -9.64 3.15
N GLN A 107 18.89 -9.81 2.08
CA GLN A 107 19.28 -10.50 0.87
C GLN A 107 18.64 -9.75 -0.31
N ILE A 108 19.47 -9.26 -1.21
CA ILE A 108 19.12 -8.48 -2.38
C ILE A 108 19.70 -9.21 -3.58
N ARG A 109 18.87 -9.47 -4.59
CA ARG A 109 19.27 -10.19 -5.79
C ARG A 109 18.71 -9.52 -7.02
N GLU A 110 19.49 -9.53 -8.10
CA GLU A 110 18.93 -9.34 -9.43
C GLU A 110 18.06 -10.53 -9.80
N THR A 111 17.03 -10.27 -10.59
CA THR A 111 16.04 -11.26 -11.00
C THR A 111 15.39 -10.83 -12.31
N VAL A 112 14.50 -11.68 -12.81
CA VAL A 112 13.60 -11.35 -13.92
C VAL A 112 12.15 -11.54 -13.44
N PRO A 113 11.18 -10.87 -14.08
CA PRO A 113 9.77 -11.14 -13.82
C PRO A 113 9.43 -12.61 -14.03
N LEU A 114 8.56 -13.16 -13.18
CA LEU A 114 7.96 -14.48 -13.38
C LEU A 114 7.26 -14.50 -14.74
N LYS A 115 7.67 -15.40 -15.64
CA LYS A 115 7.04 -15.48 -16.96
C LYS A 115 5.61 -16.00 -16.86
N ARG A 116 4.68 -15.29 -17.50
CA ARG A 116 3.30 -15.74 -17.71
C ARG A 116 2.95 -15.60 -19.19
N ASN A 117 2.78 -16.75 -19.85
CA ASN A 117 2.48 -16.82 -21.28
C ASN A 117 1.03 -17.27 -21.55
N GLU A 118 0.19 -17.28 -20.52
CA GLU A 118 -1.22 -17.63 -20.66
C GLU A 118 -1.91 -16.52 -21.46
N MET A 119 -2.68 -16.92 -22.45
CA MET A 119 -3.52 -16.04 -23.23
C MET A 119 -4.97 -16.33 -22.88
N GLN A 120 -5.74 -15.28 -22.66
CA GLN A 120 -7.18 -15.34 -22.57
C GLN A 120 -7.75 -14.38 -23.61
N SER A 121 -8.89 -14.72 -24.19
CA SER A 121 -9.64 -13.78 -25.04
C SER A 121 -10.38 -12.77 -24.15
N PRO A 122 -10.41 -11.48 -24.51
CA PRO A 122 -11.07 -10.48 -23.71
C PRO A 122 -12.59 -10.66 -23.73
N GLU A 123 -13.23 -10.49 -22.57
CA GLU A 123 -14.69 -10.49 -22.48
C GLU A 123 -15.29 -9.08 -22.50
N SER A 124 -14.45 -8.06 -22.31
CA SER A 124 -14.84 -6.66 -22.31
C SER A 124 -15.10 -6.18 -23.75
N PRO A 125 -16.29 -5.63 -24.06
CA PRO A 125 -16.57 -4.99 -25.35
C PRO A 125 -15.50 -3.98 -25.77
N ALA A 126 -15.02 -3.13 -24.86
CA ALA A 126 -13.96 -2.18 -25.16
C ALA A 126 -12.63 -2.88 -25.55
N LEU A 127 -12.26 -3.96 -24.86
CA LEU A 127 -11.06 -4.72 -25.18
C LEU A 127 -11.20 -5.56 -26.46
N LEU A 128 -12.39 -6.06 -26.77
CA LEU A 128 -12.69 -6.73 -28.05
C LEU A 128 -12.54 -5.75 -29.22
N ALA A 129 -13.06 -4.53 -29.06
CA ALA A 129 -12.88 -3.47 -30.05
C ALA A 129 -11.40 -3.09 -30.21
N LEU A 130 -10.65 -3.01 -29.10
CA LEU A 130 -9.21 -2.76 -29.13
C LEU A 130 -8.43 -3.90 -29.81
N GLU A 131 -8.76 -5.16 -29.53
CA GLU A 131 -8.15 -6.32 -30.17
C GLU A 131 -8.37 -6.28 -31.70
N GLN A 132 -9.58 -5.94 -32.14
CA GLN A 132 -9.89 -5.77 -33.55
C GLN A 132 -9.12 -4.61 -34.18
N ALA A 133 -9.04 -3.45 -33.51
CA ALA A 133 -8.25 -2.31 -33.98
C ALA A 133 -6.77 -2.67 -34.14
N LEU A 134 -6.20 -3.39 -33.16
CA LEU A 134 -4.81 -3.87 -33.20
C LEU A 134 -4.57 -4.84 -34.36
N SER A 135 -5.54 -5.70 -34.70
CA SER A 135 -5.45 -6.60 -35.86
C SER A 135 -5.42 -5.86 -37.21
N HIS A 136 -5.92 -4.62 -37.25
CA HIS A 136 -5.84 -3.74 -38.41
C HIS A 136 -4.60 -2.83 -38.40
N GLY A 137 -3.70 -2.99 -37.42
CA GLY A 137 -2.46 -2.22 -37.32
C GLY A 137 -2.60 -0.88 -36.58
N GLU A 138 -3.71 -0.63 -35.89
CA GLU A 138 -3.83 0.52 -34.99
C GLU A 138 -2.95 0.37 -33.74
N THR A 139 -2.89 1.43 -32.91
CA THR A 139 -2.09 1.45 -31.68
C THR A 139 -2.96 1.51 -30.43
N THR A 140 -2.39 1.26 -29.25
CA THR A 140 -3.10 1.36 -27.97
C THR A 140 -3.21 2.78 -27.43
N GLU A 141 -2.69 3.80 -28.12
CA GLU A 141 -2.57 5.14 -27.53
C GLU A 141 -3.93 5.81 -27.30
N ALA A 142 -4.87 5.69 -28.25
CA ALA A 142 -6.22 6.24 -28.10
C ALA A 142 -6.97 5.59 -26.91
N PHE A 143 -6.83 4.28 -26.74
CA PHE A 143 -7.38 3.56 -25.59
C PHE A 143 -6.80 4.07 -24.27
N TRP A 144 -5.48 4.23 -24.19
CA TRP A 144 -4.83 4.73 -22.97
C TRP A 144 -5.11 6.21 -22.71
N GLN A 145 -5.32 7.03 -23.73
CA GLN A 145 -5.81 8.38 -23.56
C GLN A 145 -7.18 8.40 -22.90
N GLU A 146 -8.11 7.60 -23.39
CA GLU A 146 -9.44 7.49 -22.81
C GLU A 146 -9.37 6.99 -21.35
N ARG A 147 -8.52 6.00 -21.05
CA ARG A 147 -8.31 5.51 -19.67
C ARG A 147 -7.69 6.57 -18.76
N ARG A 148 -6.84 7.46 -19.27
CA ARG A 148 -6.30 8.59 -18.50
C ARG A 148 -7.39 9.61 -18.14
N GLU A 149 -8.38 9.78 -19.02
CA GLU A 149 -9.49 10.72 -18.84
C GLU A 149 -10.61 10.15 -17.94
N GLN A 150 -10.97 8.88 -18.13
CA GLN A 150 -12.08 8.24 -17.42
C GLN A 150 -11.64 7.46 -16.16
N GLY A 151 -10.36 7.11 -16.08
CA GLY A 151 -9.77 6.30 -15.02
C GLY A 151 -9.90 4.79 -15.23
N THR A 152 -9.41 4.07 -14.22
CA THR A 152 -9.44 2.60 -14.10
C THR A 152 -9.99 2.17 -12.73
N PRO A 153 -10.51 0.93 -12.59
CA PRO A 153 -10.68 -0.08 -13.63
C PRO A 153 -11.77 0.32 -14.65
N LEU A 154 -11.77 -0.32 -15.82
CA LEU A 154 -12.85 -0.15 -16.79
C LEU A 154 -14.11 -0.86 -16.25
N VAL A 155 -15.24 -0.14 -16.18
CA VAL A 155 -16.51 -0.67 -15.69
C VAL A 155 -17.57 -0.59 -16.78
N GLU A 156 -18.12 -1.74 -17.17
CA GLU A 156 -19.12 -1.86 -18.23
C GLU A 156 -20.41 -2.47 -17.65
N PRO A 157 -21.61 -1.97 -17.99
CA PRO A 157 -22.85 -2.60 -17.56
C PRO A 157 -23.05 -3.97 -18.20
N ILE A 158 -23.56 -4.94 -17.43
CA ILE A 158 -24.10 -6.20 -17.97
C ILE A 158 -25.62 -6.16 -17.89
N ASP A 159 -26.15 -5.87 -16.70
CA ASP A 159 -27.57 -5.68 -16.44
C ASP A 159 -27.77 -4.74 -15.23
N ALA A 160 -28.99 -4.74 -14.66
CA ALA A 160 -29.34 -3.91 -13.52
C ALA A 160 -28.61 -4.27 -12.21
N SER A 161 -28.23 -5.53 -12.00
CA SER A 161 -27.62 -6.03 -10.77
C SER A 161 -26.16 -6.43 -10.92
N ARG A 162 -25.61 -6.43 -12.13
CA ARG A 162 -24.24 -6.87 -12.43
C ARG A 162 -23.49 -5.90 -13.34
N LYS A 163 -22.19 -5.75 -13.07
CA LYS A 163 -21.24 -5.01 -13.89
C LYS A 163 -20.07 -5.91 -14.27
N ARG A 164 -19.46 -5.65 -15.42
CA ARG A 164 -18.13 -6.15 -15.76
C ARG A 164 -17.11 -5.13 -15.27
N VAL A 165 -16.12 -5.61 -14.52
CA VAL A 165 -14.98 -4.81 -14.07
C VAL A 165 -13.73 -5.40 -14.69
N THR A 166 -13.01 -4.59 -15.45
CA THR A 166 -11.78 -4.96 -16.13
C THR A 166 -10.62 -4.15 -15.54
N PHE A 167 -9.76 -4.83 -14.78
CA PHE A 167 -8.52 -4.26 -14.28
C PHE A 167 -7.53 -4.12 -15.44
N LEU A 168 -6.75 -3.05 -15.46
CA LEU A 168 -5.87 -2.69 -16.57
C LEU A 168 -4.49 -2.30 -16.07
N TRP A 169 -3.47 -2.66 -16.82
CA TRP A 169 -2.09 -2.19 -16.59
C TRP A 169 -1.38 -1.97 -17.92
N ARG A 170 -0.58 -0.89 -18.01
CA ARG A 170 0.18 -0.53 -19.22
C ARG A 170 1.65 -0.91 -19.07
N GLY A 171 2.16 -1.69 -20.02
CA GLY A 171 3.60 -1.80 -20.27
C GLY A 171 4.41 -2.62 -19.26
N ALA A 172 3.82 -3.61 -18.57
CA ALA A 172 4.62 -4.56 -17.81
C ALA A 172 5.40 -5.51 -18.73
N HIS A 173 6.57 -5.95 -18.27
CA HIS A 173 7.53 -6.74 -19.06
C HIS A 173 7.18 -8.24 -19.10
N GLY A 174 6.74 -8.83 -18.00
CA GLY A 174 6.57 -10.29 -17.90
C GLY A 174 5.28 -10.78 -17.26
N ASN A 175 4.69 -10.01 -16.32
CA ASN A 175 3.41 -10.37 -15.72
C ASN A 175 2.77 -9.15 -15.05
N VAL A 176 1.47 -9.24 -14.75
CA VAL A 176 0.81 -8.37 -13.78
C VAL A 176 -0.14 -9.23 -12.94
N PHE A 177 -0.27 -8.95 -11.65
CA PHE A 177 -1.24 -9.57 -10.77
C PHE A 177 -2.19 -8.56 -10.14
N VAL A 178 -3.44 -8.95 -9.95
CA VAL A 178 -4.41 -8.26 -9.10
C VAL A 178 -4.29 -8.82 -7.69
N LEU A 179 -3.78 -8.01 -6.76
CA LEU A 179 -3.71 -8.35 -5.34
C LEU A 179 -5.04 -7.97 -4.67
N GLY A 180 -5.76 -9.01 -4.20
CA GLY A 180 -7.08 -8.86 -3.60
C GLY A 180 -8.15 -8.76 -4.68
N SER A 181 -8.19 -9.74 -5.59
CA SER A 181 -9.18 -9.77 -6.67
C SER A 181 -10.60 -10.01 -6.16
N PRO A 182 -11.65 -9.78 -6.98
CA PRO A 182 -13.02 -10.16 -6.63
C PRO A 182 -13.20 -11.64 -6.26
N ALA A 183 -12.32 -12.53 -6.76
CA ALA A 183 -12.32 -13.95 -6.43
C ALA A 183 -11.62 -14.29 -5.10
N GLY A 184 -11.02 -13.30 -4.41
CA GLY A 184 -10.34 -13.47 -3.13
C GLY A 184 -8.89 -13.97 -3.21
N ASP A 185 -8.26 -13.95 -4.40
CA ASP A 185 -6.89 -14.44 -4.62
C ASP A 185 -5.94 -13.35 -5.19
N HIS A 186 -4.72 -13.75 -5.58
CA HIS A 186 -3.72 -12.99 -6.31
C HIS A 186 -3.74 -13.48 -7.75
N ASP A 187 -4.52 -12.78 -8.54
CA ASP A 187 -4.96 -13.26 -9.82
C ASP A 187 -4.06 -12.73 -10.95
N PRO A 188 -3.42 -13.59 -11.77
CA PRO A 188 -2.63 -13.11 -12.90
C PRO A 188 -3.53 -12.41 -13.92
N MET A 189 -3.01 -11.34 -14.53
CA MET A 189 -3.61 -10.67 -15.67
C MET A 189 -3.03 -11.25 -16.98
N PHE A 190 -3.77 -11.08 -18.07
CA PHE A 190 -3.41 -11.56 -19.39
C PHE A 190 -2.99 -10.40 -20.27
N ARG A 191 -2.03 -10.64 -21.17
CA ARG A 191 -1.61 -9.64 -22.15
C ARG A 191 -2.56 -9.70 -23.35
N LEU A 192 -3.04 -8.54 -23.81
CA LEU A 192 -3.87 -8.42 -25.00
C LEU A 192 -2.98 -8.53 -26.25
N GLY A 193 -2.91 -9.73 -26.83
CA GLY A 193 -2.02 -10.03 -27.94
C GLY A 193 -0.55 -9.70 -27.62
N GLN A 194 0.10 -8.93 -28.50
CA GLN A 194 1.47 -8.42 -28.30
C GLN A 194 1.52 -6.95 -27.87
N SER A 195 0.39 -6.38 -27.45
CA SER A 195 0.29 -4.97 -27.09
C SER A 195 0.90 -4.66 -25.72
N ASP A 196 0.83 -3.39 -25.27
CA ASP A 196 1.21 -2.99 -23.92
C ASP A 196 0.07 -3.13 -22.90
N VAL A 197 -1.07 -3.71 -23.28
CA VAL A 197 -2.25 -3.83 -22.41
C VAL A 197 -2.27 -5.17 -21.70
N TRP A 198 -2.25 -5.11 -20.37
CA TRP A 198 -2.54 -6.23 -19.49
C TRP A 198 -3.92 -6.04 -18.90
N TYR A 199 -4.70 -7.12 -18.81
CA TYR A 199 -6.07 -7.03 -18.33
C TYR A 199 -6.53 -8.26 -17.54
N ARG A 200 -7.56 -8.07 -16.70
CA ARG A 200 -8.37 -9.16 -16.17
C ARG A 200 -9.79 -8.68 -15.89
N SER A 201 -10.77 -9.43 -16.36
CA SER A 201 -12.19 -9.09 -16.23
C SER A 201 -12.90 -9.98 -15.19
N TYR A 202 -13.87 -9.39 -14.50
CA TYR A 202 -14.76 -10.08 -13.57
C TYR A 202 -16.19 -9.57 -13.77
N VAL A 203 -17.17 -10.44 -13.55
CA VAL A 203 -18.56 -10.04 -13.36
C VAL A 203 -18.83 -9.95 -11.87
N VAL A 204 -19.26 -8.79 -11.40
CA VAL A 204 -19.46 -8.50 -9.98
C VAL A 204 -20.84 -7.87 -9.73
N PRO A 205 -21.38 -7.96 -8.51
CA PRO A 205 -22.57 -7.20 -8.12
C PRO A 205 -22.43 -5.71 -8.42
N ALA A 206 -23.53 -5.07 -8.83
CA ALA A 206 -23.55 -3.65 -9.20
C ALA A 206 -23.26 -2.69 -8.05
N ASP A 207 -23.18 -3.18 -6.81
CA ASP A 207 -22.83 -2.46 -5.59
C ASP A 207 -21.51 -2.95 -4.98
N THR A 208 -20.65 -3.60 -5.76
CA THR A 208 -19.35 -4.09 -5.27
C THR A 208 -18.50 -2.95 -4.71
N LEU A 209 -18.03 -3.14 -3.48
CA LEU A 209 -17.06 -2.28 -2.81
C LEU A 209 -15.86 -3.12 -2.36
N MET A 210 -14.68 -2.81 -2.89
CA MET A 210 -13.45 -3.52 -2.53
C MET A 210 -12.21 -2.66 -2.73
N GLN A 211 -11.13 -3.05 -2.06
CA GLN A 211 -9.81 -2.48 -2.24
C GLN A 211 -8.90 -3.47 -2.97
N TYR A 212 -8.05 -2.99 -3.86
CA TYR A 212 -7.11 -3.82 -4.61
C TYR A 212 -5.77 -3.11 -4.82
N LYS A 213 -4.78 -3.87 -5.26
CA LYS A 213 -3.51 -3.37 -5.79
C LYS A 213 -3.18 -4.09 -7.08
N LEU A 214 -2.39 -3.44 -7.92
CA LEU A 214 -1.78 -4.06 -9.10
C LEU A 214 -0.30 -4.28 -8.82
N ALA A 215 0.20 -5.47 -9.18
CA ALA A 215 1.59 -5.85 -9.00
C ALA A 215 2.18 -6.21 -10.37
N PRO A 216 2.75 -5.23 -11.10
CA PRO A 216 3.47 -5.52 -12.33
C PRO A 216 4.79 -6.22 -12.02
N ASP A 217 5.22 -7.05 -12.95
CA ASP A 217 6.58 -7.61 -12.98
C ASP A 217 7.01 -8.27 -11.67
N VAL A 218 6.09 -9.06 -11.08
CA VAL A 218 6.37 -9.82 -9.86
C VAL A 218 7.60 -10.70 -10.11
N PRO A 219 8.66 -10.59 -9.28
CA PRO A 219 9.92 -11.24 -9.56
C PRO A 219 9.83 -12.76 -9.38
N LEU A 220 10.64 -13.50 -10.15
CA LEU A 220 10.98 -14.86 -9.81
C LEU A 220 11.88 -14.85 -8.57
N VAL A 221 11.53 -15.62 -7.54
CA VAL A 221 12.31 -15.69 -6.30
C VAL A 221 12.69 -17.12 -5.98
N GLU A 222 13.85 -17.28 -5.35
CA GLU A 222 14.25 -18.56 -4.75
C GLU A 222 13.35 -18.89 -3.55
N GLY A 223 13.09 -20.19 -3.32
CA GLY A 223 12.40 -20.69 -2.15
C GLY A 223 11.13 -21.47 -2.47
N SER A 224 10.17 -21.44 -1.55
CA SER A 224 8.92 -22.19 -1.66
C SER A 224 7.88 -21.47 -2.53
N ALA A 225 6.83 -22.19 -2.92
CA ALA A 225 5.65 -21.58 -3.55
C ALA A 225 5.03 -20.46 -2.69
N ARG A 226 5.17 -20.55 -1.36
CA ARG A 226 4.74 -19.50 -0.43
C ARG A 226 5.62 -18.25 -0.55
N ASP A 227 6.92 -18.41 -0.69
CA ASP A 227 7.84 -17.29 -0.89
C ASP A 227 7.56 -16.60 -2.23
N GLN A 228 7.34 -17.38 -3.29
CA GLN A 228 6.95 -16.87 -4.60
C GLN A 228 5.60 -16.15 -4.58
N ARG A 229 4.62 -16.68 -3.84
CA ARG A 229 3.32 -15.99 -3.66
C ARG A 229 3.48 -14.66 -2.92
N ARG A 230 4.37 -14.61 -1.93
CA ARG A 230 4.63 -13.40 -1.13
C ARG A 230 5.43 -12.34 -1.90
N ALA A 231 6.18 -12.73 -2.93
CA ALA A 231 6.93 -11.81 -3.80
C ALA A 231 6.05 -10.78 -4.52
N ILE A 232 4.72 -10.98 -4.59
CA ILE A 232 3.78 -9.95 -5.08
C ILE A 232 3.95 -8.60 -4.35
N LEU A 233 4.35 -8.62 -3.06
CA LEU A 233 4.55 -7.42 -2.24
C LEU A 233 5.72 -6.54 -2.71
N VAL A 234 6.63 -7.08 -3.54
CA VAL A 234 7.77 -6.35 -4.10
C VAL A 234 7.28 -5.17 -4.93
N SER A 235 6.29 -5.39 -5.80
CA SER A 235 5.81 -4.40 -6.76
C SER A 235 4.35 -3.97 -6.56
N ALA A 236 3.59 -4.64 -5.69
CA ALA A 236 2.18 -4.31 -5.44
C ALA A 236 1.98 -2.84 -5.05
N GLN A 237 1.21 -2.12 -5.85
CA GLN A 237 0.99 -0.68 -5.74
C GLN A 237 -0.42 -0.30 -6.17
N THR A 238 -0.82 0.93 -5.88
CA THR A 238 -2.06 1.49 -6.41
C THR A 238 -2.07 1.43 -7.92
N ASP A 239 -3.23 1.13 -8.47
CA ASP A 239 -3.56 1.37 -9.87
C ASP A 239 -3.34 2.87 -10.18
N PRO A 240 -2.39 3.21 -11.07
CA PRO A 240 -1.98 4.59 -11.30
C PRO A 240 -3.05 5.44 -11.99
N LEU A 241 -4.05 4.82 -12.63
CA LEU A 241 -5.14 5.52 -13.29
C LEU A 241 -6.45 5.47 -12.49
N ASN A 242 -6.47 4.85 -11.31
CA ASN A 242 -7.64 4.89 -10.43
C ASN A 242 -7.59 6.16 -9.55
N PRO A 243 -8.52 7.11 -9.71
CA PRO A 243 -8.54 8.34 -8.92
C PRO A 243 -8.93 8.10 -7.45
N GLN A 244 -9.52 6.95 -7.14
CA GLN A 244 -9.97 6.58 -5.79
C GLN A 244 -8.97 5.63 -5.12
N PHE A 245 -8.51 6.03 -3.94
CA PHE A 245 -7.57 5.24 -3.15
C PHE A 245 -7.84 5.37 -1.65
N SER A 246 -7.37 4.37 -0.90
CA SER A 246 -7.48 4.31 0.55
C SER A 246 -6.16 3.81 1.17
N PRO A 247 -5.71 4.38 2.31
CA PRO A 247 -6.30 5.55 2.98
C PRO A 247 -6.11 6.85 2.17
N ALA A 248 -6.91 7.85 2.47
CA ALA A 248 -6.71 9.21 1.95
C ALA A 248 -5.45 9.85 2.57
N GLY A 249 -4.88 10.87 1.91
CA GLY A 249 -3.76 11.65 2.45
C GLY A 249 -2.39 11.29 1.85
N LYS A 250 -1.32 11.50 2.64
CA LYS A 250 0.08 11.36 2.21
C LYS A 250 0.59 9.94 2.50
N GLY A 251 0.70 9.11 1.48
CA GLY A 251 1.47 7.87 1.48
C GLY A 251 2.06 7.61 0.09
N ASP A 252 3.09 6.80 -0.04
CA ASP A 252 3.55 6.41 -1.38
C ASP A 252 2.56 5.43 -2.06
N ARG A 253 2.77 5.15 -3.34
CA ARG A 253 1.92 4.24 -4.13
C ARG A 253 1.91 2.79 -3.62
N TRP A 254 2.94 2.36 -2.90
CA TRP A 254 3.02 1.02 -2.30
C TRP A 254 2.26 0.92 -0.97
N ASN A 255 2.02 2.03 -0.29
CA ASN A 255 1.30 2.09 0.98
C ASN A 255 -0.17 2.54 0.85
N ARG A 256 -0.72 2.54 -0.36
CA ARG A 256 -2.14 2.78 -0.64
C ARG A 256 -2.77 1.64 -1.42
N PHE A 257 -4.07 1.45 -1.27
CA PHE A 257 -4.89 0.59 -2.10
C PHE A 257 -5.72 1.45 -3.06
N SER A 258 -5.99 0.92 -4.25
CA SER A 258 -7.01 1.48 -5.14
C SER A 258 -8.39 0.98 -4.70
N LEU A 259 -9.41 1.81 -4.88
CA LEU A 259 -10.78 1.49 -4.49
C LEU A 259 -11.62 1.22 -5.73
N LEU A 260 -12.30 0.07 -5.75
CA LEU A 260 -13.45 -0.17 -6.62
C LEU A 260 -14.70 0.12 -5.79
N ASP A 261 -15.44 1.13 -6.19
CA ASP A 261 -16.68 1.53 -5.55
C ASP A 261 -17.79 1.66 -6.58
N LEU A 262 -18.66 0.65 -6.62
CA LEU A 262 -19.86 0.65 -7.46
C LEU A 262 -21.12 1.03 -6.66
N THR A 263 -20.99 1.30 -5.36
CA THR A 263 -22.13 1.61 -4.50
C THR A 263 -22.69 3.00 -4.77
N ALA A 264 -24.01 3.16 -4.66
CA ALA A 264 -24.64 4.47 -4.78
C ALA A 264 -24.39 5.35 -3.53
N HIS A 265 -24.44 4.76 -2.33
CA HIS A 265 -24.34 5.49 -1.06
C HIS A 265 -23.67 4.66 0.04
N ARG A 266 -22.80 5.30 0.83
CA ARG A 266 -22.22 4.74 2.05
C ARG A 266 -21.97 5.82 3.09
N TYR A 267 -21.91 5.41 4.36
CA TYR A 267 -21.55 6.31 5.46
C TYR A 267 -20.04 6.49 5.59
N PHE A 268 -19.25 5.44 5.32
CA PHE A 268 -17.79 5.51 5.31
C PHE A 268 -17.28 5.99 3.95
N THR A 269 -17.24 7.31 3.74
CA THR A 269 -16.62 7.92 2.57
C THR A 269 -15.30 8.61 2.96
N PRO A 270 -14.37 8.83 2.01
CA PRO A 270 -13.19 9.65 2.25
C PRO A 270 -13.53 11.01 2.89
N GLN A 271 -14.63 11.62 2.46
CA GLN A 271 -15.14 12.87 3.02
C GLN A 271 -15.57 12.69 4.48
N ALA A 272 -16.37 11.67 4.80
CA ALA A 272 -16.82 11.41 6.17
C ALA A 272 -15.64 11.10 7.11
N THR A 273 -14.61 10.39 6.62
CA THR A 273 -13.40 10.10 7.41
C THR A 273 -12.54 11.35 7.65
N ALA A 274 -12.66 12.38 6.82
CA ALA A 274 -11.93 13.64 6.95
C ALA A 274 -12.60 14.67 7.88
N GLU A 275 -13.89 14.50 8.16
CA GLU A 275 -14.63 15.39 9.08
C GLU A 275 -14.06 15.27 10.51
N PRO A 276 -13.74 16.37 11.21
CA PRO A 276 -13.26 16.29 12.58
C PRO A 276 -14.38 15.87 13.55
N ILE A 277 -13.98 15.24 14.66
CA ILE A 277 -14.88 14.89 15.77
C ILE A 277 -15.41 16.20 16.40
N ARG A 278 -16.74 16.34 16.45
CA ARG A 278 -17.46 17.53 16.94
C ARG A 278 -18.45 17.21 18.08
N GLN A 279 -19.01 16.01 18.09
CA GLN A 279 -20.07 15.59 19.02
C GLN A 279 -19.60 14.55 20.04
N GLY A 280 -18.29 14.45 20.27
CA GLY A 280 -17.70 13.47 21.15
C GLY A 280 -16.27 13.85 21.54
N SER A 281 -15.58 12.92 22.18
CA SER A 281 -14.17 13.06 22.56
C SER A 281 -13.40 11.80 22.21
N LEU A 282 -12.16 11.97 21.77
CA LEU A 282 -11.25 10.87 21.45
C LEU A 282 -10.00 11.04 22.32
N VAL A 283 -9.78 10.09 23.22
CA VAL A 283 -8.66 10.14 24.17
C VAL A 283 -7.78 8.91 23.99
N ARG A 284 -6.46 9.13 23.91
CA ARG A 284 -5.46 8.06 23.85
C ARG A 284 -4.90 7.81 25.25
N TYR A 285 -4.88 6.56 25.66
CA TYR A 285 -4.33 6.09 26.92
C TYR A 285 -3.13 5.17 26.65
N GLN A 286 -2.13 5.24 27.52
CA GLN A 286 -1.08 4.22 27.60
C GLN A 286 -1.44 3.25 28.73
N VAL A 287 -1.72 2.01 28.36
CA VAL A 287 -2.11 0.96 29.29
C VAL A 287 -0.93 0.03 29.51
N GLU A 288 -0.49 -0.07 30.76
CA GLU A 288 0.50 -1.04 31.19
C GLU A 288 -0.20 -2.35 31.58
N SER A 289 0.25 -3.47 30.99
CA SER A 289 -0.27 -4.79 31.31
C SER A 289 0.77 -5.62 32.03
N LYS A 290 0.56 -5.86 33.33
CA LYS A 290 1.41 -6.76 34.13
C LYS A 290 1.41 -8.19 33.58
N LYS A 291 0.26 -8.66 33.07
CA LYS A 291 0.12 -10.00 32.51
C LYS A 291 0.88 -10.17 31.19
N LEU A 292 0.89 -9.14 30.34
CA LEU A 292 1.55 -9.18 29.03
C LEU A 292 2.98 -8.60 29.07
N ASN A 293 3.40 -8.07 30.22
CA ASN A 293 4.67 -7.40 30.44
C ASN A 293 5.02 -6.38 29.34
N ASN A 294 4.04 -5.56 28.95
CA ASN A 294 4.21 -4.52 27.95
C ASN A 294 3.29 -3.33 28.20
N ARG A 295 3.55 -2.23 27.47
CA ARG A 295 2.72 -1.04 27.42
C ARG A 295 2.13 -0.89 26.03
N ARG A 296 0.83 -0.60 25.93
CA ARG A 296 0.11 -0.46 24.67
C ARG A 296 -0.76 0.79 24.68
N GLU A 297 -0.93 1.38 23.51
CA GLU A 297 -1.90 2.45 23.33
C GLU A 297 -3.32 1.88 23.20
N VAL A 298 -4.28 2.52 23.88
CA VAL A 298 -5.72 2.30 23.71
C VAL A 298 -6.38 3.64 23.45
N THR A 299 -7.15 3.72 22.36
CA THR A 299 -7.91 4.92 22.02
C THR A 299 -9.38 4.72 22.37
N VAL A 300 -9.95 5.66 23.12
CA VAL A 300 -11.35 5.61 23.55
C VAL A 300 -12.09 6.80 22.94
N TYR A 301 -13.05 6.50 22.07
CA TYR A 301 -14.05 7.46 21.63
C TYR A 301 -15.25 7.44 22.57
N ARG A 302 -15.72 8.62 22.99
CA ARG A 302 -16.93 8.78 23.80
C ARG A 302 -17.86 9.82 23.15
N PRO A 303 -19.09 9.45 22.75
CA PRO A 303 -20.06 10.43 22.26
C PRO A 303 -20.50 11.36 23.38
N ARG A 304 -20.97 12.55 23.01
CA ARG A 304 -21.51 13.56 23.93
C ARG A 304 -22.83 13.06 24.51
N GLY A 305 -22.88 12.92 25.83
CA GLY A 305 -24.07 12.53 26.59
C GLY A 305 -23.74 12.36 28.06
N GLY A 306 -24.67 12.75 28.94
CA GLY A 306 -24.50 12.63 30.40
C GLY A 306 -24.81 11.24 30.97
N GLN A 307 -25.35 10.34 30.14
CA GLN A 307 -25.70 8.99 30.55
C GLN A 307 -24.53 8.02 30.35
N PRO A 308 -24.34 7.03 31.24
CA PRO A 308 -23.37 5.96 31.02
C PRO A 308 -23.62 5.26 29.68
N ALA A 309 -22.53 4.82 29.02
CA ALA A 309 -22.64 4.07 27.78
C ALA A 309 -23.38 2.74 28.05
N ARG A 310 -24.52 2.54 27.38
CA ARG A 310 -25.29 1.28 27.47
C ARG A 310 -24.55 0.10 26.83
N TRP A 311 -23.73 0.38 25.82
CA TRP A 311 -22.98 -0.61 25.07
C TRP A 311 -21.55 -0.13 24.87
N THR A 312 -20.60 -1.07 24.84
CA THR A 312 -19.19 -0.81 24.53
C THR A 312 -18.78 -1.65 23.34
N LEU A 313 -18.28 -1.01 22.29
CA LEU A 313 -17.66 -1.67 21.14
C LEU A 313 -16.15 -1.70 21.34
N MET A 314 -15.57 -2.91 21.38
CA MET A 314 -14.12 -3.10 21.44
C MET A 314 -13.61 -3.48 20.05
N LEU A 315 -12.69 -2.67 19.51
CA LEU A 315 -12.08 -2.87 18.20
C LEU A 315 -10.60 -3.20 18.37
N PHE A 316 -10.16 -4.30 17.77
CA PHE A 316 -8.73 -4.61 17.64
C PHE A 316 -8.12 -3.79 16.49
N ASP A 317 -6.80 -3.76 16.41
CA ASP A 317 -6.06 -2.94 15.43
C ASP A 317 -6.38 -1.44 15.50
N GLY A 318 -6.49 -0.91 16.72
CA GLY A 318 -6.89 0.48 16.98
C GLY A 318 -6.07 1.54 16.22
N ARG A 319 -4.76 1.31 16.01
CA ARG A 319 -3.93 2.17 15.15
C ARG A 319 -4.43 2.18 13.71
N MET A 320 -4.72 1.00 13.14
CA MET A 320 -5.23 0.90 11.78
C MET A 320 -6.59 1.59 11.65
N TYR A 321 -7.54 1.26 12.53
CA TYR A 321 -8.89 1.81 12.45
C TYR A 321 -8.97 3.31 12.75
N GLN A 322 -8.16 3.82 13.68
CA GLN A 322 -8.24 5.23 14.06
C GLN A 322 -7.22 6.12 13.34
N ASP A 323 -5.98 5.68 13.17
CA ASP A 323 -4.93 6.52 12.58
C ASP A 323 -5.01 6.49 11.06
N ARG A 324 -5.45 5.36 10.47
CA ARG A 324 -5.52 5.18 9.01
C ARG A 324 -6.92 5.36 8.44
N TYR A 325 -7.95 4.87 9.11
CA TYR A 325 -9.34 4.94 8.63
C TYR A 325 -10.21 5.98 9.35
N HIS A 326 -9.70 6.62 10.40
CA HIS A 326 -10.42 7.64 11.19
C HIS A 326 -11.85 7.22 11.58
N LEU A 327 -11.99 5.98 12.05
CA LEU A 327 -13.28 5.37 12.37
C LEU A 327 -14.15 6.22 13.30
N ALA A 328 -13.57 6.79 14.36
CA ALA A 328 -14.32 7.61 15.31
C ALA A 328 -14.94 8.86 14.66
N ASN A 329 -14.31 9.42 13.62
CA ASN A 329 -14.82 10.59 12.91
C ASN A 329 -16.15 10.28 12.20
N VAL A 330 -16.21 9.12 11.54
CA VAL A 330 -17.44 8.65 10.88
C VAL A 330 -18.53 8.34 11.91
N LEU A 331 -18.17 7.68 13.02
CA LEU A 331 -19.12 7.38 14.10
C LEU A 331 -19.67 8.64 14.75
N ASP A 332 -18.84 9.67 14.96
CA ASP A 332 -19.27 10.96 15.51
C ASP A 332 -20.32 11.62 14.61
N GLY A 333 -20.06 11.67 13.30
CA GLY A 333 -21.01 12.18 12.32
C GLY A 333 -22.31 11.36 12.25
N LEU A 334 -22.24 10.03 12.40
CA LEU A 334 -23.40 9.15 12.42
C LEU A 334 -24.27 9.36 13.65
N ILE A 335 -23.67 9.48 14.84
CA ILE A 335 -24.37 9.69 16.11
C ILE A 335 -25.03 11.08 16.12
N ALA A 336 -24.43 12.07 15.48
CA ALA A 336 -24.96 13.43 15.38
C ALA A 336 -26.20 13.54 14.49
N ARG A 337 -26.43 12.58 13.58
CA ARG A 337 -27.58 12.62 12.66
C ARG A 337 -28.85 12.23 13.42
N PRO A 338 -29.95 12.99 13.27
CA PRO A 338 -31.26 12.52 13.68
C PRO A 338 -31.54 11.22 12.93
N CYS A 339 -31.95 10.16 13.65
CA CYS A 339 -32.50 8.98 12.98
C CYS A 339 -33.71 9.46 12.15
N PRO A 340 -33.83 9.12 10.86
CA PRO A 340 -35.09 9.37 10.16
C PRO A 340 -36.20 8.67 10.96
N ALA A 341 -37.26 9.41 11.26
CA ALA A 341 -38.43 8.83 11.90
C ALA A 341 -38.86 7.63 11.05
N ALA A 342 -39.04 6.47 11.67
CA ALA A 342 -39.69 5.34 11.02
C ALA A 342 -41.08 5.81 10.63
N GLY A 343 -41.30 5.99 9.33
CA GLY A 343 -42.59 6.33 8.73
C GLY A 343 -43.46 5.10 8.58
#